data_AF-A0A1W0CTY6-F1
#
_entry.id   AF-A0A1W0CTY6-F1
#
_cell.length_a   1.000
_cell.length_b   1.000
_cell.length_c   1.000
_cell.angle_alpha   90.00
_cell.angle_beta   90.00
_cell.angle_gamma   90.00
#
_symmetry.space_group_name_H-M   'P 1'
#
loop_
_entity.id
_entity.type
_entity.pdbx_description
1 polymer ?
#
loop_
_entity_poly.entity_id
_entity_poly.type
_entity_poly.pdbx_seq_one_letter_code
_entity_poly.pdbx_strand_id
1 'polypeptide(L)'
;MPGPWQRESVKDGIRLNADVLSIRQTGLLVNQVPMMRLELKVWQDGFSRELTIEQLIDLGNMPRAGEKVEIMVDRHDPSRASYLRLAPAGDAPATRFP
;
A
#
# COMPACT_ATOMS: atom_id res chain seq x y z
N MET A 1 -21.84 -10.16 -8.13
CA MET A 1 -20.63 -10.77 -8.71
C MET A 1 -19.52 -9.74 -8.57
N PRO A 2 -18.43 -10.01 -7.83
CA PRO A 2 -17.29 -9.11 -7.83
C PRO A 2 -16.71 -9.05 -9.25
N GLY A 3 -16.51 -7.84 -9.77
CA GLY A 3 -15.97 -7.65 -11.12
C GLY A 3 -14.50 -8.07 -11.19
N PRO A 4 -13.94 -8.31 -12.40
CA PRO A 4 -12.56 -8.75 -12.60
C PRO A 4 -11.49 -7.76 -12.08
N TRP A 5 -11.92 -6.59 -11.59
CA TRP A 5 -11.10 -5.53 -11.01
C TRP A 5 -10.99 -5.60 -9.48
N GLN A 6 -11.80 -6.42 -8.83
CA GLN A 6 -11.61 -6.79 -7.43
C GLN A 6 -10.57 -7.92 -7.38
N ARG A 7 -9.28 -7.58 -7.51
CA ARG A 7 -8.26 -8.43 -6.89
C ARG A 7 -8.62 -8.46 -5.41
N GLU A 8 -8.97 -9.65 -4.89
CA GLU A 8 -9.39 -9.78 -3.50
C GLU A 8 -8.35 -9.16 -2.58
N SER A 9 -8.82 -8.26 -1.71
CA SER A 9 -7.99 -7.71 -0.66
C SER A 9 -7.40 -8.85 0.16
N VAL A 10 -6.12 -8.77 0.46
CA VAL A 10 -5.42 -9.74 1.29
C VAL A 10 -6.04 -9.70 2.69
N LYS A 11 -6.69 -10.80 3.09
CA LYS A 11 -7.36 -10.92 4.39
C LYS A 11 -6.49 -11.59 5.46
N ASP A 12 -5.61 -12.49 5.06
CA ASP A 12 -4.64 -13.16 5.92
C ASP A 12 -3.22 -12.87 5.42
N GLY A 13 -2.40 -12.29 6.29
CA GLY A 13 -1.13 -11.72 5.88
C GLY A 13 -0.33 -11.13 7.02
N ILE A 14 0.78 -10.50 6.66
CA ILE A 14 1.68 -9.78 7.56
C ILE A 14 1.50 -8.29 7.33
N ARG A 15 1.24 -7.54 8.41
CA ARG A 15 1.17 -6.07 8.35
C ARG A 15 2.58 -5.50 8.32
N LEU A 16 2.85 -4.67 7.33
CA LEU A 16 4.15 -4.03 7.13
C LEU A 16 3.97 -2.54 6.81
N ASN A 17 5.01 -1.76 7.07
CA ASN A 17 5.11 -0.39 6.60
C ASN A 17 5.80 -0.35 5.23
N ALA A 18 5.33 0.54 4.36
CA ALA A 18 5.93 0.79 3.07
C ALA A 18 6.01 2.29 2.77
N ASP A 19 7.03 2.70 2.03
CA ASP A 19 7.10 4.05 1.46
C ASP A 19 6.38 4.08 0.13
N VAL A 20 5.57 5.10 -0.11
CA VAL A 20 4.93 5.32 -1.41
C VAL A 20 5.93 5.97 -2.34
N LEU A 21 6.37 5.24 -3.37
CA LEU A 21 7.26 5.77 -4.40
C LEU A 21 6.48 6.59 -5.42
N SER A 22 5.34 6.05 -5.88
CA SER A 22 4.45 6.75 -6.80
C SER A 22 2.99 6.33 -6.59
N ILE A 23 2.07 7.22 -6.94
CA ILE A 23 0.64 6.94 -6.99
C ILE A 23 0.06 7.56 -8.26
N ARG A 24 -0.74 6.79 -8.99
CA ARG A 24 -1.44 7.26 -10.19
C ARG A 24 -2.81 6.62 -10.34
N GLN A 25 -3.75 7.35 -10.92
CA GLN A 25 -5.04 6.77 -11.29
C GLN A 25 -4.89 5.89 -12.54
N THR A 26 -5.57 4.76 -12.57
CA THR A 26 -5.56 3.83 -13.72
C THR A 26 -6.54 4.22 -14.83
N GLY A 27 -7.38 5.23 -14.60
CA GLY A 27 -8.52 5.59 -15.45
C GLY A 27 -9.81 4.82 -15.13
N LEU A 28 -9.75 3.77 -14.31
CA LEU A 28 -10.91 3.00 -13.88
C LEU A 28 -11.56 3.59 -12.63
N LEU A 29 -12.89 3.58 -12.62
CA LEU A 29 -13.75 3.98 -11.50
C LEU A 29 -14.71 2.83 -11.19
N VAL A 30 -14.88 2.49 -9.92
CA VAL A 30 -15.88 1.52 -9.46
C VAL A 30 -16.74 2.22 -8.41
N ASN A 31 -18.04 2.38 -8.68
CA ASN A 31 -18.96 3.10 -7.79
C ASN A 31 -18.40 4.47 -7.36
N GLN A 32 -17.88 5.24 -8.31
CA GLN A 32 -17.27 6.56 -8.09
C GLN A 32 -15.97 6.58 -7.27
N VAL A 33 -15.46 5.41 -6.84
CA VAL A 33 -14.16 5.29 -6.19
C VAL A 33 -13.08 5.02 -7.25
N PRO A 34 -11.98 5.80 -7.30
CA PRO A 34 -10.92 5.59 -8.27
C PRO A 34 -10.08 4.35 -7.95
N MET A 35 -9.76 3.60 -9.00
CA MET A 35 -8.73 2.57 -8.94
C MET A 35 -7.36 3.23 -9.08
N MET A 36 -6.58 3.16 -8.01
CA MET A 36 -5.24 3.73 -7.93
C MET A 36 -4.21 2.63 -8.10
N ARG A 37 -3.13 2.93 -8.81
CA ARG A 37 -1.91 2.13 -8.85
C ARG A 37 -0.86 2.79 -7.97
N LEU A 38 -0.34 2.03 -7.02
CA LEU A 38 0.71 2.46 -6.10
C LEU A 38 1.96 1.64 -6.35
N GLU A 39 3.09 2.33 -6.45
CA GLU A 39 4.41 1.72 -6.38
C GLU A 39 4.97 1.98 -4.98
N LEU A 40 5.33 0.91 -4.30
CA LEU A 40 5.66 0.91 -2.88
C LEU A 40 7.05 0.32 -2.68
N LYS A 41 7.81 0.88 -1.74
CA LYS A 41 9.01 0.25 -1.19
C LYS A 41 8.67 -0.35 0.17
N VAL A 42 8.57 -1.67 0.21
CA VAL A 42 8.24 -2.44 1.41
C VAL A 42 9.52 -2.78 2.15
N TRP A 43 9.57 -2.50 3.45
CA TRP A 43 10.71 -2.82 4.31
C TRP A 43 10.40 -4.02 5.21
N GLN A 44 11.28 -5.01 5.23
CA GLN A 44 11.15 -6.22 6.04
C GLN A 44 12.54 -6.77 6.38
N ASP A 45 12.81 -6.99 7.67
CA ASP A 45 14.01 -7.67 8.17
C ASP A 45 15.35 -7.15 7.61
N GLY A 46 15.48 -5.83 7.46
CA GLY A 46 16.69 -5.19 6.94
C GLY A 46 16.82 -5.19 5.41
N PHE A 47 15.87 -5.81 4.70
CA PHE A 47 15.77 -5.77 3.24
C PHE A 47 14.60 -4.90 2.79
N SER A 48 14.68 -4.44 1.54
CA SER A 48 13.57 -3.75 0.89
C SER A 48 13.26 -4.36 -0.46
N ARG A 49 11.98 -4.37 -0.84
CA ARG A 49 11.54 -4.72 -2.19
C ARG A 49 10.51 -3.74 -2.70
N GLU A 50 10.48 -3.57 -4.02
CA GLU A 50 9.43 -2.81 -4.67
C GLU A 50 8.20 -3.69 -4.90
N LEU A 51 7.02 -3.10 -4.73
CA LEU A 51 5.74 -3.77 -4.90
C LEU A 51 4.78 -2.82 -5.59
N THR A 52 4.08 -3.32 -6.62
CA THR A 52 3.00 -2.57 -7.27
C THR A 52 1.65 -3.16 -6.88
N ILE A 53 0.77 -2.31 -6.37
CA ILE A 53 -0.63 -2.69 -6.09
C ILE A 53 -1.60 -1.82 -6.88
N GLU A 54 -2.72 -2.41 -7.25
CA GLU A 54 -3.87 -1.71 -7.80
C GLU A 54 -5.05 -1.92 -6.87
N GLN A 55 -5.59 -0.83 -6.34
CA GLN A 55 -6.66 -0.90 -5.36
C GLN A 55 -7.59 0.31 -5.47
N LEU A 56 -8.86 0.09 -5.16
CA LEU A 56 -9.81 1.16 -4.90
C LEU A 56 -9.42 1.87 -3.61
N ILE A 57 -9.14 3.16 -3.70
CA ILE A 57 -8.76 3.98 -2.54
C ILE A 57 -9.78 5.11 -2.39
N ASP A 58 -10.35 5.22 -1.19
CA ASP A 58 -11.17 6.35 -0.81
C ASP A 58 -10.33 7.64 -0.82
N LEU A 59 -10.89 8.71 -1.38
CA LEU A 59 -10.26 10.03 -1.44
C LEU A 59 -9.84 10.53 -0.05
N GLY A 60 -10.59 10.20 1.01
CA GLY A 60 -10.25 10.59 2.38
C GLY A 60 -9.00 9.91 2.95
N ASN A 61 -8.57 8.79 2.37
CA ASN A 61 -7.38 8.04 2.76
C ASN A 61 -6.34 7.98 1.63
N MET A 62 -6.42 8.86 0.63
CA MET A 62 -5.49 8.80 -0.51
C MET A 62 -4.06 9.16 -0.08
N PRO A 63 -3.09 8.23 -0.20
CA PRO A 63 -1.71 8.54 0.14
C PRO A 63 -1.02 9.33 -0.98
N ARG A 64 0.08 9.98 -0.63
CA ARG A 64 0.94 10.74 -1.55
C ARG A 64 2.31 10.08 -1.68
N ALA A 65 2.98 10.33 -2.79
CA ALA A 65 4.38 9.94 -2.94
C ALA A 65 5.23 10.56 -1.83
N GLY A 66 6.14 9.77 -1.25
CA GLY A 66 6.95 10.11 -0.09
C GLY A 66 6.32 9.79 1.26
N GLU A 67 5.03 9.46 1.33
CA GLU A 67 4.38 9.08 2.59
C GLU A 67 4.63 7.61 2.95
N LYS A 68 4.48 7.30 4.24
CA LYS A 68 4.45 5.93 4.76
C LYS A 68 3.03 5.42 4.87
N VAL A 69 2.83 4.17 4.48
CA VAL A 69 1.53 3.50 4.53
C VAL A 69 1.65 2.16 5.24
N GLU A 70 0.56 1.72 5.87
CA GLU A 70 0.41 0.34 6.32
C GLU A 70 -0.18 -0.50 5.19
N ILE A 71 0.45 -1.64 4.91
CA ILE A 71 -0.02 -2.63 3.96
C ILE A 71 -0.18 -4.00 4.62
N MET A 72 -1.06 -4.82 4.06
CA MET A 72 -1.14 -6.25 4.35
C MET A 72 -0.51 -7.02 3.20
N VAL A 73 0.58 -7.75 3.44
CA VAL A 73 1.20 -8.63 2.44
C VAL A 73 0.71 -10.06 2.67
N ASP A 74 0.31 -10.75 1.61
CA ASP A 74 -0.16 -12.12 1.68
C ASP A 74 0.98 -13.05 2.15
N ARG A 75 0.68 -13.92 3.12
CA ARG A 75 1.67 -14.82 3.72
C ARG A 75 2.12 -15.91 2.73
N HIS A 76 1.25 -16.30 1.81
CA HIS A 76 1.48 -17.36 0.83
C HIS A 76 1.98 -16.80 -0.50
N ASP A 77 1.68 -15.54 -0.80
CA ASP A 77 2.16 -14.84 -2.00
C ASP A 77 2.68 -13.44 -1.68
N PRO A 78 3.99 -13.28 -1.38
CA PRO A 78 4.59 -12.00 -1.01
C PRO A 78 4.55 -10.90 -2.09
N SER A 79 4.13 -11.26 -3.32
CA SER A 79 3.90 -10.33 -4.43
C SER A 79 2.51 -9.69 -4.40
N ARG A 80 1.60 -10.22 -3.58
CA ARG A 80 0.26 -9.67 -3.34
C ARG A 80 0.24 -8.89 -2.03
N ALA A 81 -0.28 -7.68 -2.11
CA ALA A 81 -0.56 -6.88 -0.91
C ALA A 81 -1.82 -6.04 -1.09
N SER A 82 -2.30 -5.49 0.02
CA SER A 82 -3.39 -4.52 0.06
C SER A 82 -3.00 -3.33 0.90
N TYR A 83 -3.28 -2.14 0.37
CA TYR A 83 -3.23 -0.90 1.12
C TYR A 83 -4.30 -0.92 2.21
N LEU A 84 -3.90 -0.61 3.44
CA LEU A 84 -4.82 -0.53 4.58
C LEU A 84 -5.15 0.92 4.92
N ARG A 85 -4.12 1.73 5.18
CA ARG A 85 -4.25 3.12 5.63
C ARG A 85 -2.91 3.86 5.56
N LEU A 86 -2.96 5.17 5.74
CA LEU A 86 -1.78 5.98 6.05
C LEU A 86 -1.16 5.48 7.36
N ALA A 87 0.17 5.36 7.39
CA ALA A 87 0.86 5.07 8.64
C ALA A 87 0.71 6.29 9.58
N PRO A 88 0.49 6.08 10.89
CA PRO A 88 0.51 7.18 11.85
C PRO A 88 1.80 8.00 11.73
N ALA A 89 1.71 9.32 11.90
CA ALA A 89 2.87 10.18 12.00
C ALA A 89 3.61 9.90 13.32
N GLY A 90 4.49 8.89 13.31
CA GLY A 90 5.36 8.49 14.42
C GLY A 90 5.84 7.05 14.19
N ASP A 91 7.12 6.73 14.06
CA ASP A 91 8.35 7.43 14.38
C ASP A 91 9.17 7.68 13.10
N ALA A 92 9.58 8.94 12.87
CA ALA A 92 10.88 9.11 12.22
C ALA A 92 11.89 8.36 13.11
N PRO A 93 12.79 7.51 12.56
CA PRO A 93 13.78 6.86 13.40
C PRO A 93 14.46 7.96 14.20
N ALA A 94 14.34 7.90 15.54
CA ALA A 94 15.06 8.81 16.41
C ALA A 94 16.51 8.73 15.96
N THR A 95 16.98 9.78 15.28
CA THR A 95 18.34 9.85 14.82
C THR A 95 19.18 9.96 16.08
N ARG A 96 19.58 8.80 16.61
CA ARG A 96 20.67 8.66 17.57
C ARG A 96 21.91 9.09 16.83
N PHE A 97 22.20 10.38 16.88
CA PHE A 97 23.55 10.86 16.68
C PHE A 97 24.29 10.78 18.04
N PRO A 98 25.56 10.35 18.04
CA PRO A 98 26.39 10.27 19.24
C PRO A 98 26.71 11.65 19.84
#